data_AF-A0A0B7MC30-F1
#
_entry.id   AF-A0A0B7MC30-F1
#
_cell.length_a   1.000
_cell.length_b   1.000
_cell.length_c   1.000
_cell.angle_alpha   90.00
_cell.angle_beta   90.00
_cell.angle_gamma   90.00
#
_symmetry.space_group_name_H-M   'P 1'
#
loop_
_entity.id
_entity.type
_entity.pdbx_description
1 polymer ?
#
loop_
_entity_poly.entity_id
_entity_poly.type
_entity_poly.pdbx_seq_one_letter_code
_entity_poly.pdbx_strand_id
1 'polypeptide(L)'
;MLEEKILEFGRLLRKGGINISVTQITAALEAVALVGLAQDDFYTALVSTLITDQMNLPLFDKLFRLFFLTLPQDDSQRLFTVSKEQEQIKIPLDLVQSIEGKGMGRGAGASPYLLLVKSVREQNYSLLRQLAEMGIEGLNSLEQEAVNEREDLVAEVKVSIGWYMAVNTLERIREQEQVSEAVYLRWQDCLSYLEEYIESQLEDLFVKK
;
A
#
# COMPACT_ATOMS: atom_id res chain seq x y z
N MET A 1 -13.89 -18.00 12.02
CA MET A 1 -14.15 -16.54 11.86
C MET A 1 -12.84 -15.76 12.05
N LEU A 2 -12.79 -14.45 11.82
CA LEU A 2 -11.54 -13.67 11.92
C LEU A 2 -10.93 -13.71 13.33
N GLU A 3 -11.77 -13.68 14.36
CA GLU A 3 -11.36 -13.72 15.77
C GLU A 3 -10.61 -15.02 16.10
N GLU A 4 -11.08 -16.13 15.50
CA GLU A 4 -10.43 -17.43 15.61
C GLU A 4 -9.06 -17.44 14.94
N LYS A 5 -8.91 -16.75 13.79
CA LYS A 5 -7.62 -16.61 13.11
C LYS A 5 -6.62 -15.79 13.92
N ILE A 6 -7.08 -14.71 14.57
CA ILE A 6 -6.24 -13.91 15.47
C ILE A 6 -5.83 -14.74 16.71
N LEU A 7 -6.73 -15.56 17.26
CA LEU A 7 -6.42 -16.48 18.35
C LEU A 7 -5.41 -17.56 17.94
N GLU A 8 -5.59 -18.17 16.76
CA GLU A 8 -4.64 -19.14 16.18
C GLU A 8 -3.26 -18.51 15.96
N PHE A 9 -3.23 -17.29 15.41
CA PHE A 9 -2.01 -16.54 15.21
C PHE A 9 -1.31 -16.21 16.53
N GLY A 10 -2.05 -15.79 17.55
CA GLY A 10 -1.52 -15.58 18.91
C GLY A 10 -0.87 -16.84 19.49
N ARG A 11 -1.45 -18.03 19.24
CA ARG A 11 -0.84 -19.31 19.63
C ARG A 11 0.44 -19.60 18.84
N LEU A 12 0.46 -19.27 17.55
CA LEU A 12 1.64 -19.43 16.70
C LEU A 12 2.79 -18.53 17.19
N LEU A 13 2.52 -17.27 17.52
CA LEU A 13 3.50 -16.35 18.11
C LEU A 13 4.09 -16.90 19.42
N ARG A 14 3.24 -17.45 20.31
CA ARG A 14 3.71 -18.12 21.54
C ARG A 14 4.62 -19.31 21.25
N LYS A 15 4.29 -20.13 20.25
CA LYS A 15 5.15 -21.24 19.81
C LYS A 15 6.46 -20.75 19.21
N GLY A 16 6.47 -19.58 18.57
CA GLY A 16 7.66 -18.92 18.03
C GLY A 16 8.55 -18.27 19.10
N GLY A 17 8.09 -18.18 20.35
CA GLY A 17 8.85 -17.60 21.46
C GLY A 17 8.43 -16.18 21.85
N ILE A 18 7.40 -15.61 21.21
CA ILE A 18 6.85 -14.30 21.58
C ILE A 18 5.80 -14.51 22.66
N ASN A 19 6.02 -13.94 23.84
CA ASN A 19 5.06 -14.05 24.93
C ASN A 19 3.85 -13.14 24.69
N ILE A 20 2.69 -13.73 24.44
CA ILE A 20 1.44 -13.01 24.21
C ILE A 20 0.48 -13.26 25.36
N SER A 21 -0.03 -12.22 26.00
CA SER A 21 -1.06 -12.30 27.04
C SER A 21 -2.48 -12.37 26.45
N VAL A 22 -3.46 -12.77 27.26
CA VAL A 22 -4.88 -12.75 26.84
C VAL A 22 -5.35 -11.32 26.58
N THR A 23 -4.89 -10.36 27.38
CA THR A 23 -5.23 -8.94 27.27
C THR A 23 -4.75 -8.33 25.96
N GLN A 24 -3.57 -8.75 25.47
CA GLN A 24 -3.07 -8.33 24.17
C GLN A 24 -3.92 -8.88 23.02
N ILE A 25 -4.42 -10.10 23.14
CA ILE A 25 -5.33 -10.68 22.14
C ILE A 25 -6.66 -9.92 22.12
N THR A 26 -7.24 -9.59 23.28
CA THR A 26 -8.47 -8.80 23.32
C THR A 26 -8.27 -7.40 22.74
N ALA A 27 -7.15 -6.74 23.07
CA ALA A 27 -6.79 -5.45 22.49
C ALA A 27 -6.59 -5.53 20.97
N ALA A 28 -5.98 -6.61 20.46
CA ALA A 28 -5.82 -6.84 19.03
C ALA A 28 -7.16 -6.99 18.31
N LEU A 29 -8.10 -7.72 18.90
CA LEU A 29 -9.45 -7.88 18.35
C LEU A 29 -10.20 -6.53 18.29
N GLU A 30 -10.13 -5.75 19.37
CA GLU A 30 -10.74 -4.41 19.42
C GLU A 30 -10.09 -3.45 18.43
N ALA A 31 -8.75 -3.44 18.35
CA ALA A 31 -8.02 -2.58 17.43
C ALA A 31 -8.38 -2.90 15.97
N VAL A 32 -8.40 -4.18 15.60
CA VAL A 32 -8.81 -4.62 14.26
C VAL A 32 -10.25 -4.26 13.95
N ALA A 33 -11.16 -4.35 14.93
CA ALA A 33 -12.55 -3.93 14.75
C ALA A 33 -12.69 -2.41 14.51
N LEU A 34 -11.75 -1.61 15.01
CA LEU A 34 -11.74 -0.14 14.83
C LEU A 34 -11.07 0.30 13.53
N VAL A 35 -9.95 -0.33 13.13
CA VAL A 35 -9.20 0.08 11.93
C VAL A 35 -9.64 -0.64 10.66
N GLY A 36 -10.34 -1.77 10.78
CA GLY A 36 -10.80 -2.56 9.64
C GLY A 36 -9.78 -3.59 9.16
N LEU A 37 -10.04 -4.15 7.98
CA LEU A 37 -9.35 -5.33 7.43
C LEU A 37 -8.52 -5.02 6.19
N ALA A 38 -8.20 -3.74 5.94
CA ALA A 38 -7.16 -3.44 4.97
C ALA A 38 -5.85 -4.05 5.48
N GLN A 39 -5.06 -4.66 4.58
CA GLN A 39 -3.91 -5.47 4.97
C GLN A 39 -2.90 -4.71 5.83
N ASP A 40 -2.61 -3.45 5.48
CA ASP A 40 -1.65 -2.60 6.20
C ASP A 40 -2.20 -2.18 7.57
N ASP A 41 -3.49 -1.81 7.65
CA ASP A 41 -4.14 -1.42 8.91
C ASP A 41 -4.26 -2.62 9.86
N PHE A 42 -4.64 -3.78 9.33
CA PHE A 42 -4.72 -5.04 10.06
C PHE A 42 -3.34 -5.44 10.61
N TYR A 43 -2.30 -5.38 9.78
CA TYR A 43 -0.93 -5.64 10.21
C TYR A 43 -0.52 -4.66 11.32
N THR A 44 -0.76 -3.36 11.14
CA THR A 44 -0.38 -2.30 12.10
C THR A 44 -1.12 -2.45 13.42
N ALA A 45 -2.41 -2.79 13.40
CA ALA A 45 -3.20 -3.08 14.60
C ALA A 45 -2.65 -4.28 15.36
N LEU A 46 -2.27 -5.35 14.67
CA LEU A 46 -1.67 -6.52 15.31
C LEU A 46 -0.28 -6.23 15.86
N VAL A 47 0.59 -5.52 15.13
CA VAL A 47 1.92 -5.13 15.63
C VAL A 47 1.79 -4.28 16.90
N SER A 48 0.98 -3.23 16.85
CA SER A 48 0.85 -2.27 17.97
C SER A 48 0.28 -2.88 19.25
N THR A 49 -0.53 -3.95 19.14
CA THR A 49 -1.17 -4.60 20.29
C THR A 49 -0.42 -5.84 20.78
N LEU A 50 0.19 -6.61 19.87
CA LEU A 50 0.83 -7.89 20.20
C LEU A 50 2.33 -7.76 20.46
N ILE A 51 3.00 -6.75 19.89
CA ILE A 51 4.45 -6.59 19.99
C ILE A 51 4.80 -5.46 20.95
N THR A 52 5.47 -5.82 22.04
CA THR A 52 5.96 -4.88 23.07
C THR A 52 7.46 -4.59 22.96
N ASP A 53 8.22 -5.47 22.31
CA ASP A 53 9.67 -5.36 22.13
C ASP A 53 10.00 -5.42 20.65
N GLN A 54 10.76 -4.43 20.18
CA GLN A 54 11.19 -4.30 18.80
C GLN A 54 12.00 -5.52 18.31
N MET A 55 12.70 -6.23 19.21
CA MET A 55 13.43 -7.45 18.86
C MET A 55 12.52 -8.57 18.33
N ASN A 56 11.23 -8.56 18.67
CA ASN A 56 10.26 -9.56 18.22
C ASN A 56 9.65 -9.24 16.85
N LEU A 57 9.85 -8.02 16.32
CA LEU A 57 9.24 -7.58 15.07
C LEU A 57 9.66 -8.43 13.85
N PRO A 58 10.95 -8.77 13.64
CA PRO A 58 11.34 -9.59 12.49
C PRO A 58 10.74 -11.00 12.50
N LEU A 59 10.51 -11.57 13.68
CA LEU A 59 9.87 -12.88 13.83
C LEU A 59 8.36 -12.77 13.59
N PHE A 60 7.74 -11.72 14.13
CA PHE A 60 6.34 -11.41 13.86
C PHE A 60 6.08 -11.28 12.36
N ASP A 61 6.89 -10.53 11.63
CA ASP A 61 6.72 -10.29 10.19
C ASP A 61 6.73 -11.58 9.38
N LYS A 62 7.69 -12.46 9.69
CA LYS A 62 7.80 -13.77 9.05
C LYS A 62 6.57 -14.62 9.33
N LEU A 63 6.14 -14.70 10.59
CA LEU A 63 4.98 -15.49 10.98
C LEU A 63 3.69 -14.92 10.41
N PHE A 64 3.54 -13.59 10.37
CA PHE A 64 2.38 -12.92 9.80
C PHE A 64 2.25 -13.24 8.31
N ARG A 65 3.34 -13.09 7.54
CA ARG A 65 3.34 -13.43 6.11
C ARG A 65 2.99 -14.91 5.88
N LEU A 66 3.58 -15.81 6.65
CA LEU A 66 3.33 -17.26 6.54
C LEU A 66 1.95 -17.69 7.06
N PHE A 67 1.32 -16.92 7.92
CA PHE A 67 0.01 -17.27 8.46
C PHE A 67 -1.11 -16.66 7.62
N PHE A 68 -0.99 -15.39 7.25
CA PHE A 68 -2.06 -14.63 6.60
C PHE A 68 -1.93 -14.53 5.07
N LEU A 69 -0.72 -14.55 4.50
CA LEU A 69 -0.52 -14.37 3.04
C LEU A 69 -0.42 -15.70 2.27
N THR A 70 -0.08 -16.79 2.94
CA THR A 70 -0.04 -18.14 2.36
C THR A 70 -1.34 -18.95 2.54
N LEU A 71 -2.41 -18.34 3.05
CA LEU A 71 -3.74 -18.96 3.02
C LEU A 71 -4.19 -19.18 1.57
N PRO A 72 -4.88 -20.30 1.26
CA PRO A 72 -5.49 -20.52 -0.04
C PRO A 72 -6.34 -19.31 -0.44
N GLN A 73 -6.23 -18.90 -1.71
CA GLN A 73 -6.77 -17.65 -2.30
C GLN A 73 -8.26 -17.38 -1.98
N ASP A 74 -9.04 -18.40 -1.65
CA ASP A 74 -10.46 -18.28 -1.28
C ASP A 74 -10.69 -17.65 0.12
N ASP A 75 -9.79 -17.91 1.08
CA ASP A 75 -9.93 -17.44 2.47
C ASP A 75 -9.18 -16.13 2.73
N SER A 76 -8.02 -15.91 2.09
CA SER A 76 -7.32 -14.61 2.09
C SER A 76 -8.14 -13.55 1.35
N GLN A 77 -8.76 -13.95 0.23
CA GLN A 77 -9.93 -13.34 -0.41
C GLN A 77 -10.85 -12.72 0.67
N ARG A 78 -11.51 -13.62 1.41
CA ARG A 78 -12.54 -13.29 2.41
C ARG A 78 -12.06 -12.48 3.60
N LEU A 79 -10.87 -12.78 4.13
CA LEU A 79 -10.30 -12.08 5.29
C LEU A 79 -10.05 -10.58 5.00
N PHE A 80 -9.66 -10.24 3.78
CA PHE A 80 -9.33 -8.87 3.38
C PHE A 80 -10.41 -8.24 2.47
N THR A 81 -11.38 -9.01 1.94
CA THR A 81 -12.52 -8.46 1.16
C THR A 81 -13.63 -7.85 2.00
N VAL A 82 -13.70 -8.12 3.32
CA VAL A 82 -14.76 -7.53 4.17
C VAL A 82 -14.60 -6.01 4.30
N SER A 83 -13.44 -5.42 3.96
CA SER A 83 -13.27 -3.97 3.82
C SER A 83 -13.86 -3.36 2.55
N LYS A 84 -14.35 -4.16 1.57
CA LYS A 84 -14.95 -3.60 0.35
C LYS A 84 -16.39 -3.11 0.50
N GLU A 85 -17.07 -3.41 1.61
CA GLU A 85 -18.50 -3.12 1.77
C GLU A 85 -18.84 -2.02 2.80
N GLN A 86 -17.87 -1.42 3.53
CA GLN A 86 -18.20 -0.40 4.53
C GLN A 86 -17.49 0.97 4.42
N GLU A 87 -16.65 1.18 3.40
CA GLU A 87 -16.22 2.55 3.03
C GLU A 87 -16.77 2.95 1.66
N GLN A 88 -18.10 3.04 1.57
CA GLN A 88 -18.70 4.11 0.76
C GLN A 88 -18.44 5.45 1.46
N ILE A 89 -17.18 5.86 1.52
CA ILE A 89 -16.89 7.28 1.62
C ILE A 89 -17.34 7.84 0.28
N LYS A 90 -18.47 8.55 0.28
CA LYS A 90 -18.92 9.37 -0.84
C LYS A 90 -17.75 10.28 -1.22
N ILE A 91 -16.96 9.87 -2.20
CA ILE A 91 -16.17 10.78 -3.01
C ILE A 91 -17.19 11.81 -3.49
N PRO A 92 -17.04 13.11 -3.20
CA PRO A 92 -17.82 14.11 -3.89
C PRO A 92 -17.51 13.94 -5.37
N LEU A 93 -18.43 13.26 -6.06
CA LEU A 93 -18.38 12.90 -7.48
C LEU A 93 -18.30 14.16 -8.38
N ASP A 94 -18.44 15.34 -7.78
CA ASP A 94 -18.45 16.66 -8.40
C ASP A 94 -17.07 17.18 -8.82
N LEU A 95 -15.95 16.61 -8.34
CA LEU A 95 -14.61 17.09 -8.75
C LEU A 95 -13.92 16.28 -9.86
N VAL A 96 -14.52 15.18 -10.33
CA VAL A 96 -13.93 14.34 -11.40
C VAL A 96 -14.61 14.56 -12.75
N GLN A 97 -15.71 15.33 -12.80
CA GLN A 97 -16.42 15.64 -14.04
C GLN A 97 -16.06 17.00 -14.62
N SER A 98 -14.78 17.21 -14.91
CA SER A 98 -14.36 18.13 -15.98
C SER A 98 -12.86 18.04 -16.12
N ILE A 99 -12.41 17.20 -17.05
CA ILE A 99 -11.44 17.55 -18.09
C ILE A 99 -11.59 16.46 -19.16
N GLU A 100 -11.64 16.92 -20.41
CA GLU A 100 -12.05 16.23 -21.62
C GLU A 100 -11.42 14.85 -21.82
N GLY A 101 -12.25 13.95 -22.35
CA GLY A 101 -11.91 12.58 -22.61
C GLY A 101 -10.96 12.38 -23.80
N LYS A 102 -10.17 11.32 -23.67
CA LYS A 102 -9.93 10.39 -24.77
C LYS A 102 -9.71 9.02 -24.15
N GLY A 103 -10.66 8.12 -24.39
CA GLY A 103 -10.65 6.80 -23.79
C GLY A 103 -9.47 5.95 -24.26
N MET A 104 -9.04 5.04 -23.40
CA MET A 104 -8.83 3.62 -23.72
C MET A 104 -8.94 2.86 -22.39
N GLY A 105 -9.83 1.87 -22.37
CA GLY A 105 -10.30 1.25 -21.14
C GLY A 105 -9.30 0.31 -20.48
N ARG A 106 -9.39 0.23 -19.15
CA ARG A 106 -9.62 -0.98 -18.35
C ARG A 106 -9.56 -0.54 -16.88
N GLY A 107 -10.69 -0.67 -16.17
CA GLY A 107 -10.78 -0.42 -14.73
C GLY A 107 -11.21 1.01 -14.37
N ALA A 108 -12.01 1.13 -13.33
CA ALA A 108 -12.68 2.35 -12.92
C ALA A 108 -11.71 3.50 -12.54
N GLY A 109 -11.61 4.50 -13.41
CA GLY A 109 -12.16 5.82 -13.09
C GLY A 109 -11.31 6.89 -12.40
N ALA A 110 -9.98 6.74 -12.29
CA ALA A 110 -9.11 7.84 -11.86
C ALA A 110 -7.82 7.87 -12.69
N SER A 111 -7.38 9.08 -13.07
CA SER A 111 -6.10 9.26 -13.74
C SER A 111 -4.95 8.79 -12.84
N PRO A 112 -3.91 8.10 -13.35
CA PRO A 112 -2.81 7.54 -12.55
C PRO A 112 -2.20 8.55 -11.54
N TYR A 113 -2.05 9.81 -11.94
CA TYR A 113 -1.52 10.85 -11.05
C TYR A 113 -2.47 11.17 -9.88
N LEU A 114 -3.79 11.08 -10.07
CA LEU A 114 -4.77 11.33 -8.99
C LEU A 114 -4.75 10.18 -7.98
N LEU A 115 -4.54 8.95 -8.45
CA LEU A 115 -4.34 7.81 -7.56
C LEU A 115 -3.07 7.99 -6.74
N LEU A 116 -1.99 8.48 -7.35
CA LEU A 116 -0.75 8.78 -6.63
C LEU A 116 -0.96 9.86 -5.56
N VAL A 117 -1.59 10.99 -5.90
CA VAL A 117 -1.92 12.05 -4.93
C VAL A 117 -2.74 11.49 -3.76
N LYS A 118 -3.78 10.70 -4.06
CA LYS A 118 -4.62 10.08 -3.03
C LYS A 118 -3.82 9.14 -2.14
N SER A 119 -3.01 8.26 -2.73
CA SER A 119 -2.20 7.29 -2.01
C SER A 119 -1.21 7.96 -1.06
N VAL A 120 -0.56 9.04 -1.49
CA VAL A 120 0.38 9.81 -0.66
C VAL A 120 -0.34 10.50 0.50
N ARG A 121 -1.50 11.11 0.25
CA ARG A 121 -2.30 11.77 1.30
C ARG A 121 -2.79 10.79 2.36
N GLU A 122 -3.19 9.60 1.93
CA GLU A 122 -3.72 8.53 2.77
C GLU A 122 -2.63 7.61 3.35
N GLN A 123 -1.35 7.82 3.02
CA GLN A 123 -0.23 6.93 3.38
C GLN A 123 -0.47 5.46 3.00
N ASN A 124 -1.13 5.26 1.85
CA ASN A 124 -1.51 3.94 1.37
C ASN A 124 -0.36 3.31 0.56
N TYR A 125 0.59 2.69 1.26
CA TYR A 125 1.76 2.05 0.66
C TYR A 125 1.41 0.86 -0.25
N SER A 126 0.31 0.16 0.03
CA SER A 126 -0.20 -0.89 -0.84
C SER A 126 -0.62 -0.36 -2.21
N LEU A 127 -1.33 0.76 -2.25
CA LEU A 127 -1.74 1.40 -3.51
C LEU A 127 -0.54 2.01 -4.25
N LEU A 128 0.45 2.55 -3.52
CA LEU A 128 1.72 3.00 -4.11
C LEU A 128 2.45 1.85 -4.83
N ARG A 129 2.55 0.67 -4.22
CA ARG A 129 3.15 -0.52 -4.85
C ARG A 129 2.41 -0.93 -6.12
N GLN A 130 1.08 -0.97 -6.08
CA GLN A 130 0.26 -1.29 -7.25
C GLN A 130 0.44 -0.27 -8.40
N LEU A 131 0.60 1.01 -8.08
CA LEU A 131 0.89 2.04 -9.08
C LEU A 131 2.26 1.83 -9.73
N ALA A 132 3.29 1.50 -8.95
CA ALA A 132 4.61 1.16 -9.50
C ALA A 132 4.55 -0.06 -10.42
N GLU A 133 3.90 -1.14 -9.98
CA GLU A 133 3.73 -2.36 -10.78
C GLU A 133 3.01 -2.07 -12.09
N MET A 134 1.93 -1.30 -12.05
CA MET A 134 1.20 -0.86 -13.24
C MET A 134 2.08 -0.04 -14.20
N GLY A 135 2.89 0.87 -13.65
CA GLY A 135 3.82 1.67 -14.45
C GLY A 135 4.88 0.82 -15.13
N ILE A 136 5.46 -0.16 -14.42
CA ILE A 136 6.47 -1.10 -14.92
C ILE A 136 5.87 -2.07 -15.95
N GLU A 137 4.67 -2.60 -15.71
CA GLU A 137 3.95 -3.43 -16.68
C GLU A 137 3.63 -2.68 -17.97
N GLY A 138 3.33 -1.38 -17.87
CA GLY A 138 3.16 -0.50 -19.02
C GLY A 138 4.40 -0.44 -19.92
N LEU A 139 5.60 -0.39 -19.33
CA LEU A 139 6.87 -0.36 -20.06
C LEU A 139 7.14 -1.64 -20.87
N ASN A 140 6.75 -2.80 -20.31
CA ASN A 140 6.96 -4.10 -20.94
C ASN A 140 6.24 -4.27 -22.28
N SER A 141 5.31 -3.38 -22.63
CA SER A 141 4.55 -3.44 -23.87
C SER A 141 5.19 -2.70 -25.06
N LEU A 142 6.20 -1.83 -24.85
CA LEU A 142 6.70 -0.96 -25.92
C LEU A 142 8.22 -0.93 -26.15
N GLU A 143 9.12 -1.13 -25.17
CA GLU A 143 10.55 -0.84 -25.41
C GLU A 143 11.56 -1.74 -24.65
N GLN A 144 11.46 -3.06 -24.76
CA GLN A 144 12.50 -3.94 -24.19
C GLN A 144 13.82 -3.99 -25.00
N GLU A 145 13.89 -3.35 -26.18
CA GLU A 145 15.06 -3.41 -27.07
C GLU A 145 15.81 -2.07 -27.24
N ALA A 146 15.30 -0.95 -26.70
CA ALA A 146 15.82 0.39 -27.05
C ALA A 146 16.52 1.15 -25.90
N VAL A 147 16.23 0.84 -24.63
CA VAL A 147 16.72 1.65 -23.48
C VAL A 147 17.79 0.87 -22.71
N ASN A 148 19.05 1.30 -22.83
CA ASN A 148 20.21 0.63 -22.23
C ASN A 148 20.54 1.08 -20.79
N GLU A 149 19.84 2.09 -20.26
CA GLU A 149 20.18 2.73 -18.99
C GLU A 149 19.00 2.69 -17.99
N ARG A 150 19.29 2.32 -16.73
CA ARG A 150 18.26 2.13 -15.69
C ARG A 150 17.53 3.43 -15.33
N GLU A 151 18.25 4.55 -15.38
CA GLU A 151 17.75 5.88 -15.02
C GLU A 151 16.63 6.33 -15.98
N ASP A 152 16.77 6.02 -17.27
CA ASP A 152 15.77 6.33 -18.30
C ASP A 152 14.47 5.54 -18.07
N LEU A 153 14.57 4.28 -17.65
CA LEU A 153 13.40 3.46 -17.34
C LEU A 153 12.66 3.94 -16.09
N VAL A 154 13.39 4.36 -15.04
CA VAL A 154 12.77 4.97 -13.86
C VAL A 154 12.03 6.25 -14.24
N ALA A 155 12.63 7.08 -15.10
CA ALA A 155 11.98 8.29 -15.61
C ALA A 155 10.70 7.96 -16.38
N GLU A 156 10.71 6.93 -17.22
CA GLU A 156 9.54 6.51 -17.99
C GLU A 156 8.43 5.94 -17.10
N VAL A 157 8.76 5.16 -16.06
CA VAL A 157 7.77 4.74 -15.03
C VAL A 157 7.16 5.96 -14.35
N LYS A 158 7.98 6.94 -13.94
CA LYS A 158 7.49 8.18 -13.31
C LYS A 158 6.55 8.95 -14.23
N VAL A 159 6.84 9.00 -15.53
CA VAL A 159 5.96 9.63 -16.52
C VAL A 159 4.64 8.86 -16.66
N SER A 160 4.69 7.53 -16.75
CA SER A 160 3.49 6.70 -16.98
C SER A 160 2.50 6.76 -15.81
N ILE A 161 2.98 6.83 -14.57
CA ILE A 161 2.14 7.00 -13.38
C ILE A 161 1.75 8.46 -13.12
N GLY A 162 2.28 9.40 -13.90
CA GLY A 162 1.99 10.83 -13.79
C GLY A 162 2.59 11.49 -12.55
N TRP A 163 3.79 11.06 -12.15
CA TRP A 163 4.53 11.53 -10.97
C TRP A 163 4.59 13.05 -10.86
N TYR A 164 5.04 13.75 -11.91
CA TYR A 164 5.21 15.20 -11.89
C TYR A 164 3.90 15.96 -11.67
N MET A 165 2.80 15.47 -12.27
CA MET A 165 1.47 16.02 -12.07
C MET A 165 0.98 15.80 -10.63
N ALA A 166 1.29 14.64 -10.06
CA ALA A 166 0.95 14.34 -8.67
C ALA A 166 1.72 15.22 -7.69
N VAL A 167 3.04 15.34 -7.85
CA VAL A 167 3.90 16.18 -7.00
C VAL A 167 3.46 17.65 -7.08
N ASN A 168 3.27 18.20 -8.28
CA ASN A 168 2.78 19.57 -8.44
C ASN A 168 1.40 19.78 -7.80
N THR A 169 0.53 18.77 -7.88
CA THR A 169 -0.78 18.82 -7.21
C THR A 169 -0.65 18.80 -5.69
N LEU A 170 0.24 17.97 -5.13
CA LEU A 170 0.52 17.90 -3.70
C LEU A 170 1.11 19.22 -3.18
N GLU A 171 2.02 19.85 -3.92
CA GLU A 171 2.56 21.18 -3.58
C GLU A 171 1.45 22.24 -3.54
N ARG A 172 0.57 22.25 -4.55
CA ARG A 172 -0.57 23.17 -4.56
C ARG A 172 -1.51 22.92 -3.38
N ILE A 173 -1.76 21.65 -3.03
CA ILE A 173 -2.57 21.30 -1.85
C ILE A 173 -1.87 21.77 -0.56
N ARG A 174 -0.54 21.61 -0.46
CA ARG A 174 0.25 22.08 0.68
C ARG A 174 0.04 23.57 0.92
N GLU A 175 0.10 24.37 -0.14
CA GLU A 175 -0.12 25.82 -0.09
C GLU A 175 -1.57 26.18 0.23
N GLN A 176 -2.55 25.49 -0.40
CA GLN A 176 -3.97 25.78 -0.24
C GLN A 176 -4.54 25.38 1.13
N GLU A 177 -4.16 24.21 1.64
CA GLU A 177 -4.66 23.66 2.90
C GLU A 177 -3.75 24.02 4.10
N GLN A 178 -2.69 24.82 3.88
CA GLN A 178 -1.68 25.18 4.89
C GLN A 178 -1.17 23.95 5.67
N VAL A 179 -0.83 22.90 4.91
CA VAL A 179 -0.43 21.62 5.48
C VAL A 179 0.81 21.79 6.34
N SER A 180 0.76 21.23 7.57
CA SER A 180 1.89 21.30 8.49
C SER A 180 3.14 20.63 7.93
N GLU A 181 4.32 21.12 8.31
CA GLU A 181 5.61 20.56 7.90
C GLU A 181 5.73 19.06 8.21
N ALA A 182 5.21 18.62 9.36
CA ALA A 182 5.20 17.20 9.74
C ALA A 182 4.38 16.30 8.79
N VAL A 183 3.28 16.80 8.23
CA VAL A 183 2.46 16.06 7.26
C VAL A 183 3.13 16.06 5.89
N TYR A 184 3.75 17.17 5.51
CA TYR A 184 4.51 17.26 4.27
C TYR A 184 5.72 16.31 4.25
N LEU A 185 6.44 16.19 5.37
CA LEU A 185 7.52 15.20 5.53
C LEU A 185 7.03 13.76 5.27
N ARG A 186 5.85 13.39 5.80
CA ARG A 186 5.26 12.06 5.54
C ARG A 186 4.92 11.87 4.06
N TRP A 187 4.51 12.93 3.36
CA TRP A 187 4.26 12.85 1.92
C TRP A 187 5.57 12.63 1.15
N GLN A 188 6.64 13.32 1.56
CA GLN A 188 7.98 13.09 1.02
C GLN A 188 8.44 11.65 1.26
N ASP A 189 8.26 11.12 2.48
CA ASP A 189 8.59 9.72 2.81
C ASP A 189 7.82 8.73 1.91
N CYS A 190 6.53 8.99 1.63
CA CYS A 190 5.73 8.15 0.74
C CYS A 190 6.24 8.19 -0.71
N LEU A 191 6.64 9.37 -1.19
CA LEU A 191 7.20 9.53 -2.53
C LEU A 191 8.56 8.83 -2.62
N SER A 192 9.46 9.06 -1.67
CA SER A 192 10.76 8.39 -1.61
C SER A 192 10.62 6.87 -1.56
N TYR A 193 9.68 6.35 -0.76
CA TYR A 193 9.37 4.92 -0.74
C TYR A 193 8.96 4.39 -2.12
N LEU A 194 8.09 5.12 -2.84
CA LEU A 194 7.63 4.70 -4.16
C LEU A 194 8.78 4.68 -5.18
N GLU A 195 9.65 5.69 -5.13
CA GLU A 195 10.84 5.79 -5.98
C GLU A 195 11.81 4.62 -5.73
N GLU A 196 12.18 4.37 -4.48
CA GLU A 196 13.04 3.25 -4.09
C GLU A 196 12.43 1.90 -4.50
N TYR A 197 11.11 1.75 -4.38
CA TYR A 197 10.41 0.53 -4.80
C TYR A 197 10.51 0.32 -6.31
N ILE A 198 10.30 1.36 -7.12
CA ILE A 198 10.43 1.28 -8.58
C ILE A 198 11.86 0.90 -8.97
N GLU A 199 12.86 1.55 -8.36
CA GLU A 199 14.27 1.24 -8.60
C GLU A 199 14.57 -0.23 -8.29
N SER A 200 14.20 -0.70 -7.10
CA SER A 200 14.41 -2.10 -6.69
C SER A 200 13.73 -3.10 -7.63
N GLN A 201 12.49 -2.81 -8.07
CA GLN A 201 11.79 -3.70 -9.01
C GLN A 201 12.47 -3.73 -10.38
N LEU A 202 12.96 -2.60 -10.87
CA LEU A 202 13.72 -2.56 -12.12
C LEU A 202 15.06 -3.29 -11.97
N GLU A 203 15.79 -3.13 -10.86
CA GLU A 203 17.03 -3.87 -10.60
C GLU A 203 16.81 -5.39 -10.64
N ASP A 204 15.76 -5.88 -9.98
CA ASP A 204 15.40 -7.29 -9.99
C ASP A 204 15.09 -7.82 -11.40
N LEU A 205 14.51 -6.98 -12.27
CA LEU A 205 14.28 -7.32 -13.68
C LEU A 205 15.59 -7.39 -14.49
N PHE A 206 16.55 -6.50 -14.21
CA PHE A 206 17.87 -6.52 -14.85
C PHE A 206 18.77 -7.65 -14.37
N VAL A 207 18.68 -8.06 -13.10
CA VAL A 207 19.49 -9.15 -12.53
C VAL A 207 18.98 -10.53 -12.97
N LYS A 208 17.69 -10.65 -13.31
CA LYS A 208 17.07 -11.90 -13.80
C LYS A 208 17.18 -12.10 -15.33
N LYS A 209 17.64 -11.09 -16.09
CA LYS A 209 17.97 -11.22 -17.52
C LYS A 209 19.42 -11.68 -17.70
#